data_AF-A0A428WET3-F1
#
_entry.id   AF-A0A428WET3-F1
#
_cell.length_a   1.000
_cell.length_b   1.000
_cell.length_c   1.000
_cell.angle_alpha   90.00
_cell.angle_beta   90.00
_cell.angle_gamma   90.00
#
_symmetry.space_group_name_H-M   'P 1'
#
loop_
_entity.id
_entity.type
_entity.pdbx_description
1 polymer ?
#
loop_
_entity_poly.entity_id
_entity_poly.type
_entity_poly.pdbx_seq_one_letter_code
_entity_poly.pdbx_strand_id
1 'polypeptide(L)'
;MATVRHVRPPQSYDGPGPALFLAGGITNCPDWQSEAAAMLRDTPGLTVLDPRRAVYAPDLPNAAAEQITWEHTHLWRADVVLFWFAPGGSVQPIALYELGVHATRGVPLAVGADPAYPRRLDVEVQLDLARPGLTVHDTLAGTVAAAKRLSTSGQPPVIGVHEP
;
A
#
# COMPACT_ATOMS: atom_id res chain seq x y z
N MET A 1 -19.35 14.49 11.30
CA MET A 1 -18.99 13.45 10.31
C MET A 1 -17.72 12.78 10.80
N ALA A 2 -17.66 11.45 10.83
CA ALA A 2 -16.47 10.74 11.29
C ALA A 2 -15.38 10.84 10.22
N THR A 3 -14.33 11.60 10.50
CA THR A 3 -13.17 11.79 9.63
C THR A 3 -12.32 10.51 9.60
N VAL A 4 -11.69 10.21 8.47
CA VAL A 4 -10.66 9.16 8.37
C VAL A 4 -9.56 9.41 9.40
N ARG A 5 -9.17 8.36 10.12
CA ARG A 5 -7.99 8.40 10.99
C ARG A 5 -6.75 8.20 10.12
N HIS A 6 -5.81 9.15 10.15
CA HIS A 6 -4.54 9.06 9.42
C HIS A 6 -3.41 8.85 10.42
N VAL A 7 -2.72 7.72 10.32
CA VAL A 7 -1.64 7.31 11.22
C VAL A 7 -0.33 7.24 10.43
N ARG A 8 0.72 7.86 10.97
CA ARG A 8 2.08 7.90 10.39
C ARG A 8 3.12 7.56 11.44
N PRO A 9 4.30 7.02 11.07
CA PRO A 9 5.37 6.80 12.03
C PRO A 9 5.76 8.12 12.72
N PRO A 10 6.07 8.09 14.03
CA PRO A 10 6.21 6.90 14.89
C PRO A 10 4.92 6.45 15.58
N GLN A 11 3.75 7.01 15.25
CA GLN A 11 2.50 6.63 15.90
C GLN A 11 2.10 5.19 15.52
N SER A 12 1.93 4.32 16.51
CA SER A 12 1.41 2.97 16.28
C SER A 12 -0.12 2.93 16.18
N TYR A 13 -0.64 1.89 15.52
CA TYR A 13 -2.05 1.58 15.44
C TYR A 13 -2.31 0.08 15.60
N ASP A 14 -3.09 -0.25 16.62
CA ASP A 14 -3.63 -1.57 16.96
C ASP A 14 -5.17 -1.53 17.13
N GLY A 15 -5.79 -0.41 16.72
CA GLY A 15 -7.19 -0.13 16.98
C GLY A 15 -8.18 -1.01 16.20
N PRO A 16 -9.48 -0.93 16.57
CA PRO A 16 -10.55 -1.62 15.87
C PRO A 16 -10.88 -0.95 14.54
N GLY A 17 -11.55 -1.70 13.66
CA GLY A 17 -12.04 -1.23 12.36
C GLY A 17 -11.10 -1.52 11.19
N PRO A 18 -11.55 -1.21 9.96
CA PRO A 18 -10.77 -1.45 8.76
C PRO A 18 -9.57 -0.50 8.68
N ALA A 19 -8.40 -1.06 8.40
CA ALA A 19 -7.17 -0.34 8.14
C ALA A 19 -6.67 -0.57 6.71
N LEU A 20 -6.32 0.53 6.02
CA LEU A 20 -5.71 0.54 4.70
C LEU A 20 -4.27 1.02 4.81
N PHE A 21 -3.32 0.22 4.34
CA PHE A 21 -1.91 0.61 4.27
C PHE A 21 -1.54 1.17 2.90
N LEU A 22 -0.77 2.25 2.85
CA LEU A 22 -0.26 2.89 1.63
C LEU A 22 1.17 2.42 1.33
N ALA A 23 1.32 1.27 0.68
CA ALA A 23 2.60 0.70 0.27
C ALA A 23 3.05 1.25 -1.09
N GLY A 24 4.36 1.38 -1.28
CA GLY A 24 4.96 1.91 -2.51
C GLY A 24 6.19 2.77 -2.24
N GLY A 25 6.75 3.34 -3.30
CA GLY A 25 7.97 4.15 -3.22
C GLY A 25 7.82 5.40 -2.37
N ILE A 26 8.78 5.64 -1.47
CA ILE A 26 8.90 6.87 -0.68
C ILE A 26 10.10 7.69 -1.17
N THR A 27 11.29 7.07 -1.14
CA THR A 27 12.55 7.70 -1.54
C THR A 27 12.61 7.91 -3.05
N ASN A 28 12.99 9.13 -3.46
CA ASN A 28 13.05 9.55 -4.87
C ASN A 28 11.74 9.32 -5.63
N CYS A 29 10.60 9.45 -4.93
CA CYS A 29 9.26 9.35 -5.46
C CYS A 29 8.46 10.61 -5.06
N PRO A 30 7.48 11.05 -5.88
CA PRO A 30 6.53 12.09 -5.47
C PRO A 30 5.77 11.69 -4.19
N ASP A 31 5.24 12.67 -3.46
CA ASP A 31 4.41 12.46 -2.27
C ASP A 31 2.97 12.07 -2.66
N TRP A 32 2.87 10.89 -3.29
CA TRP A 32 1.59 10.32 -3.70
C TRP A 32 0.76 9.87 -2.49
N GLN A 33 1.39 9.64 -1.32
CA GLN A 33 0.71 9.26 -0.08
C GLN A 33 -0.24 10.37 0.38
N SER A 34 0.19 11.64 0.31
CA SER A 34 -0.65 12.80 0.62
C SER A 34 -1.85 12.91 -0.34
N GLU A 35 -1.63 12.68 -1.63
CA GLU A 35 -2.69 12.67 -2.65
C GLU A 35 -3.70 11.53 -2.38
N ALA A 36 -3.21 10.32 -2.11
CA ALA A 36 -4.06 9.17 -1.78
C ALA A 36 -4.87 9.41 -0.50
N ALA A 37 -4.24 9.94 0.55
CA ALA A 37 -4.90 10.27 1.82
C ALA A 37 -6.00 11.33 1.62
N ALA A 38 -5.76 12.34 0.79
CA ALA A 38 -6.77 13.34 0.43
C ALA A 38 -7.96 12.71 -0.30
N MET A 39 -7.71 11.79 -1.24
CA MET A 39 -8.77 11.04 -1.90
C MET A 39 -9.55 10.17 -0.92
N LEU A 40 -8.91 9.59 0.10
CA LEU A 40 -9.52 8.69 1.08
C LEU A 40 -10.35 9.39 2.16
N ARG A 41 -10.18 10.69 2.38
CA ARG A 41 -10.71 11.47 3.53
C ARG A 41 -12.20 11.26 3.84
N ASP A 42 -13.02 11.02 2.82
CA ASP A 42 -14.47 10.87 2.91
C ASP A 42 -14.91 9.40 3.03
N THR A 43 -14.07 8.54 3.61
CA THR A 43 -14.37 7.11 3.83
C THR A 43 -14.58 6.86 5.33
N PRO A 44 -15.81 6.98 5.87
CA PRO A 44 -16.05 6.93 7.31
C PRO A 44 -15.61 5.59 7.92
N GLY A 45 -14.95 5.64 9.08
CA GLY A 45 -14.51 4.45 9.80
C GLY A 45 -13.23 3.79 9.28
N LEU A 46 -12.66 4.28 8.17
CA LEU A 46 -11.37 3.81 7.67
C LEU A 46 -10.20 4.45 8.44
N THR A 47 -9.22 3.63 8.79
CA THR A 47 -7.90 4.09 9.23
C THR A 47 -6.91 3.96 8.07
N VAL A 48 -6.19 5.04 7.74
CA VAL A 48 -5.11 5.07 6.76
C VAL A 48 -3.78 4.98 7.48
N LEU A 49 -3.00 3.96 7.17
CA LEU A 49 -1.65 3.72 7.65
C LEU A 49 -0.67 4.18 6.55
N ASP A 50 0.01 5.28 6.80
CA ASP A 50 0.87 5.94 5.84
C ASP A 50 2.33 5.86 6.31
N PRO A 51 3.21 5.11 5.61
CA PRO A 51 4.59 4.93 6.02
C PRO A 51 5.46 6.19 5.82
N ARG A 52 5.00 7.17 5.04
CA ARG A 52 5.78 8.39 4.77
C ARG A 52 5.74 9.32 5.99
N ARG A 53 6.88 9.45 6.68
CA ARG A 53 7.03 10.42 7.78
C ARG A 53 6.92 11.85 7.27
N ALA A 54 6.31 12.72 8.07
CA ALA A 54 6.32 14.16 7.81
C ALA A 54 7.75 14.76 7.92
N VAL A 55 8.55 14.22 8.84
CA VAL A 55 9.97 14.56 9.01
C VAL A 55 10.73 13.26 9.23
N TYR A 56 11.76 13.02 8.41
CA TYR A 56 12.66 11.87 8.54
C TYR A 56 14.07 12.34 8.84
N ALA A 57 14.62 11.88 9.97
CA ALA A 57 15.97 12.17 10.43
C ALA A 57 16.81 10.87 10.35
N PRO A 58 17.40 10.56 9.18
CA PRO A 58 18.12 9.30 8.96
C PRO A 58 19.43 9.18 9.77
N ASP A 59 19.92 10.31 10.28
CA ASP A 59 21.12 10.45 11.09
C ASP A 59 20.91 10.04 12.55
N LEU A 60 19.66 9.91 13.01
CA LEU A 60 19.37 9.40 14.35
C LEU A 60 19.69 7.89 14.44
N PRO A 61 20.34 7.44 15.52
CA PRO A 61 20.52 6.02 15.79
C PRO A 61 19.17 5.29 15.73
N ASN A 62 19.14 4.12 15.07
CA ASN A 62 17.97 3.26 14.90
C ASN A 62 16.82 3.81 14.03
N ALA A 63 16.89 5.03 13.48
CA ALA A 63 15.79 5.60 12.70
C ALA A 63 15.32 4.70 11.53
N ALA A 64 16.27 4.06 10.84
CA ALA A 64 15.98 3.09 9.78
C ALA A 64 15.31 1.82 10.33
N ALA A 65 15.82 1.26 11.43
CA ALA A 65 15.27 0.05 12.05
C ALA A 65 13.85 0.29 12.56
N GLU A 66 13.59 1.44 13.19
CA GLU A 66 12.25 1.86 13.62
C GLU A 66 11.30 2.04 12.44
N GLN A 67 11.76 2.66 11.35
CA GLN A 67 10.96 2.81 10.13
C GLN A 67 10.55 1.46 9.56
N ILE A 68 11.53 0.57 9.34
CA ILE A 68 11.30 -0.77 8.78
C ILE A 68 10.37 -1.58 9.70
N THR A 69 10.55 -1.48 11.02
CA THR A 69 9.72 -2.18 12.01
C THR A 69 8.29 -1.67 11.99
N TRP A 70 8.11 -0.34 11.88
CA TRP A 70 6.80 0.27 11.77
C TRP A 70 6.10 -0.15 10.48
N GLU A 71 6.78 -0.04 9.33
CA GLU A 71 6.27 -0.46 8.02
C GLU A 71 5.82 -1.92 8.06
N HIS A 72 6.69 -2.81 8.52
CA HIS A 72 6.37 -4.24 8.64
C HIS A 72 5.16 -4.47 9.54
N THR A 73 5.16 -3.93 10.77
CA THR A 73 4.07 -4.16 11.73
C THR A 73 2.71 -3.69 11.19
N HIS A 74 2.68 -2.51 10.58
CA HIS A 74 1.43 -1.89 10.12
C HIS A 74 0.95 -2.46 8.78
N LEU A 75 1.87 -2.83 7.90
CA LEU A 75 1.56 -3.58 6.69
C LEU A 75 0.98 -4.96 7.03
N TRP A 76 1.48 -5.60 8.10
CA TRP A 76 0.93 -6.87 8.57
C TRP A 76 -0.44 -6.72 9.25
N ARG A 77 -0.68 -5.62 9.94
CA ARG A 77 -1.98 -5.31 10.56
C ARG A 77 -3.06 -4.92 9.54
N ALA A 78 -2.71 -4.32 8.41
CA ALA A 78 -3.70 -3.78 7.48
C ALA A 78 -4.70 -4.84 6.97
N ASP A 79 -5.97 -4.44 6.87
CA ASP A 79 -7.05 -5.27 6.31
C ASP A 79 -7.09 -5.16 4.78
N VAL A 80 -6.60 -4.04 4.24
CA VAL A 80 -6.40 -3.81 2.81
C VAL A 80 -5.03 -3.18 2.62
N VAL A 81 -4.34 -3.54 1.54
CA VAL A 81 -3.10 -2.86 1.14
C VAL A 81 -3.26 -2.25 -0.25
N LEU A 82 -2.94 -0.97 -0.35
CA LEU A 82 -2.76 -0.28 -1.63
C LEU A 82 -1.26 -0.27 -1.95
N PHE A 83 -0.88 -0.79 -3.11
CA PHE A 83 0.45 -0.61 -3.69
C PHE A 83 0.38 0.41 -4.81
N TRP A 84 1.19 1.47 -4.74
CA TRP A 84 1.37 2.41 -5.83
C TRP A 84 2.85 2.55 -6.22
N PHE A 85 3.17 2.12 -7.44
CA PHE A 85 4.48 2.32 -8.04
C PHE A 85 4.51 3.63 -8.80
N ALA A 86 4.93 4.69 -8.11
CA ALA A 86 4.97 6.06 -8.63
C ALA A 86 5.91 6.23 -9.84
N PRO A 87 5.69 7.24 -10.71
CA PRO A 87 6.59 7.53 -11.83
C PRO A 87 7.97 7.96 -11.35
N GLY A 88 8.96 7.84 -12.23
CA GLY A 88 10.33 8.31 -12.02
C GLY A 88 11.39 7.24 -12.20
N GLY A 89 12.65 7.57 -11.89
CA GLY A 89 13.79 6.64 -12.06
C GLY A 89 13.96 5.61 -10.94
N SER A 90 13.15 5.67 -9.86
CA SER A 90 13.25 4.74 -8.74
C SER A 90 12.61 3.39 -9.08
N VAL A 91 13.36 2.29 -8.92
CA VAL A 91 12.85 0.93 -9.14
C VAL A 91 12.09 0.36 -7.95
N GLN A 92 12.04 1.06 -6.81
CA GLN A 92 11.21 0.75 -5.63
C GLN A 92 11.32 -0.73 -5.15
N PRO A 93 12.54 -1.23 -4.88
CA PRO A 93 12.76 -2.67 -4.66
C PRO A 93 12.13 -3.21 -3.37
N ILE A 94 12.06 -2.38 -2.31
CA ILE A 94 11.40 -2.78 -1.06
C ILE A 94 9.90 -2.94 -1.28
N ALA A 95 9.27 -2.04 -2.05
CA ALA A 95 7.85 -2.18 -2.40
C ALA A 95 7.57 -3.41 -3.28
N LEU A 96 8.47 -3.76 -4.20
CA LEU A 96 8.36 -5.01 -4.98
C LEU A 96 8.48 -6.25 -4.09
N TYR A 97 9.41 -6.24 -3.13
CA TYR A 97 9.59 -7.31 -2.14
C TYR A 97 8.32 -7.48 -1.28
N GLU A 98 7.78 -6.39 -0.75
CA GLU A 98 6.55 -6.39 0.03
C GLU A 98 5.34 -6.85 -0.80
N LEU A 99 5.24 -6.40 -2.06
CA LEU A 99 4.19 -6.86 -2.97
C LEU A 99 4.24 -8.38 -3.17
N GLY A 100 5.43 -8.94 -3.39
CA GLY A 100 5.60 -10.40 -3.56
C GLY A 100 5.11 -11.19 -2.34
N VAL A 101 5.42 -10.71 -1.13
CA VAL A 101 4.93 -11.32 0.13
C VAL A 101 3.40 -11.23 0.23
N HIS A 102 2.82 -10.06 -0.05
CA HIS A 102 1.39 -9.85 0.16
C HIS A 102 0.50 -10.39 -0.97
N ALA A 103 1.05 -10.58 -2.17
CA ALA A 103 0.37 -11.25 -3.27
C ALA A 103 0.02 -12.71 -2.91
N THR A 104 0.88 -13.39 -2.15
CA THR A 104 0.67 -14.79 -1.75
C THR A 104 -0.08 -14.94 -0.42
N ARG A 105 -0.05 -13.91 0.44
CA ARG A 105 -0.71 -13.92 1.75
C ARG A 105 -2.26 -13.91 1.68
N GLY A 106 -2.83 -13.52 0.55
CA GLY A 106 -4.29 -13.43 0.39
C GLY A 106 -4.93 -12.26 1.16
N VAL A 107 -4.20 -11.18 1.40
CA VAL A 107 -4.81 -9.92 1.84
C VAL A 107 -5.52 -9.24 0.64
N PRO A 108 -6.63 -8.52 0.83
CA PRO A 108 -7.16 -7.63 -0.19
C PRO A 108 -6.09 -6.64 -0.69
N LEU A 109 -5.85 -6.66 -2.01
CA LEU A 109 -4.84 -5.81 -2.66
C LEU A 109 -5.48 -4.92 -3.72
N ALA A 110 -5.16 -3.64 -3.67
CA ALA A 110 -5.32 -2.73 -4.80
C ALA A 110 -3.91 -2.35 -5.29
N VAL A 111 -3.59 -2.69 -6.53
CA VAL A 111 -2.26 -2.41 -7.09
C VAL A 111 -2.38 -1.47 -8.26
N GLY A 112 -1.51 -0.47 -8.30
CA GLY A 112 -1.32 0.37 -9.46
C GLY A 112 0.16 0.67 -9.68
N ALA A 113 0.50 0.89 -10.92
CA ALA A 113 1.79 1.40 -11.33
C ALA A 113 1.53 2.57 -12.28
N ASP A 114 2.37 3.60 -12.22
CA ASP A 114 2.35 4.63 -13.24
C ASP A 114 2.83 4.05 -14.59
N PRO A 115 2.30 4.47 -15.75
CA PRO A 115 2.80 4.06 -17.06
C PRO A 115 4.30 4.30 -17.25
N ALA A 116 4.87 5.29 -16.57
CA ALA A 116 6.30 5.61 -16.61
C ALA A 116 7.14 4.87 -15.56
N TYR A 117 6.55 3.99 -14.73
CA TYR A 117 7.32 3.19 -13.77
C TYR A 117 8.17 2.14 -14.50
N PRO A 118 9.51 2.09 -14.27
CA PRO A 118 10.43 1.26 -15.08
C PRO A 118 10.19 -0.24 -15.01
N ARG A 119 9.52 -0.75 -13.97
CA ARG A 119 9.24 -2.18 -13.78
C ARG A 119 7.74 -2.49 -13.84
N ARG A 120 6.96 -1.64 -14.53
CA ARG A 120 5.51 -1.84 -14.69
C ARG A 120 5.18 -3.23 -15.25
N LEU A 121 5.84 -3.62 -16.34
CA LEU A 121 5.61 -4.91 -16.98
C LEU A 121 5.89 -6.08 -16.02
N ASP A 122 6.94 -5.97 -15.19
CA ASP A 122 7.24 -6.99 -14.18
C ASP A 122 6.10 -7.09 -13.16
N VAL A 123 5.58 -5.96 -12.68
CA VAL A 123 4.44 -5.93 -11.73
C VAL A 123 3.19 -6.55 -12.35
N GLU A 124 2.85 -6.19 -13.59
CA GLU A 124 1.68 -6.71 -14.30
C GLU A 124 1.76 -8.23 -14.50
N VAL A 125 2.86 -8.72 -15.09
CA VAL A 125 3.00 -10.15 -15.42
C VAL A 125 3.11 -11.00 -14.17
N GLN A 126 3.89 -10.58 -13.16
CA GLN A 126 4.03 -11.35 -11.92
C GLN A 126 2.71 -11.43 -11.15
N LEU A 127 1.92 -10.35 -11.13
CA LEU A 127 0.61 -10.37 -10.47
C LEU A 127 -0.43 -11.15 -11.24
N ASP A 128 -0.43 -11.12 -12.58
CA ASP A 128 -1.33 -11.98 -13.36
C ASP A 128 -1.07 -13.47 -13.09
N LEU A 129 0.21 -13.86 -13.00
CA LEU A 129 0.59 -15.23 -12.65
C LEU A 129 0.26 -15.60 -11.20
N ALA A 130 0.53 -14.70 -10.24
CA ALA A 130 0.33 -14.99 -8.81
C ALA A 130 -1.12 -14.82 -8.35
N ARG A 131 -1.88 -13.91 -8.98
CA ARG A 131 -3.27 -13.55 -8.66
C ARG A 131 -4.06 -13.27 -9.95
N PRO A 132 -4.39 -14.30 -10.75
CA PRO A 132 -5.13 -14.13 -12.00
C PRO A 132 -6.39 -13.27 -11.82
N GLY A 133 -6.55 -12.28 -12.70
CA GLY A 133 -7.69 -11.34 -12.66
C GLY A 133 -7.53 -10.14 -11.72
N LEU A 134 -6.45 -10.04 -10.94
CA LEU A 134 -6.12 -8.81 -10.22
C LEU A 134 -5.69 -7.72 -11.22
N THR A 135 -6.40 -6.60 -11.23
CA THR A 135 -6.08 -5.46 -12.11
C THR A 135 -4.94 -4.63 -11.55
N VAL A 136 -3.91 -4.36 -12.37
CA VAL A 136 -2.91 -3.33 -12.10
C VAL A 136 -3.36 -2.02 -12.75
N HIS A 137 -3.76 -1.06 -11.93
CA HIS A 137 -4.24 0.24 -12.39
C HIS A 137 -3.10 1.12 -12.93
N ASP A 138 -3.42 1.99 -13.89
CA ASP A 138 -2.50 2.95 -14.51
C ASP A 138 -2.52 4.35 -13.86
N THR A 139 -3.41 4.56 -12.89
CA THR A 139 -3.55 5.85 -12.20
C THR A 139 -3.66 5.66 -10.69
N LEU A 140 -3.12 6.62 -9.94
CA LEU A 140 -3.28 6.65 -8.48
C LEU A 140 -4.77 6.68 -8.09
N ALA A 141 -5.57 7.48 -8.79
CA ALA A 141 -7.00 7.60 -8.54
C ALA A 141 -7.75 6.27 -8.76
N GLY A 142 -7.46 5.53 -9.83
CA GLY A 142 -8.03 4.21 -10.08
C GLY A 142 -7.67 3.21 -8.98
N THR A 143 -6.41 3.24 -8.54
CA THR A 143 -5.90 2.39 -7.45
C THR A 143 -6.57 2.70 -6.11
N VAL A 144 -6.69 3.98 -5.75
CA VAL A 144 -7.38 4.43 -4.54
C VAL A 144 -8.86 4.04 -4.57
N ALA A 145 -9.53 4.20 -5.71
CA ALA A 145 -10.92 3.78 -5.86
C ALA A 145 -11.09 2.26 -5.65
N ALA A 146 -10.15 1.44 -6.12
CA ALA A 146 -10.14 0.00 -5.85
C ALA A 146 -9.93 -0.31 -4.36
N ALA A 147 -8.96 0.35 -3.72
CA ALA A 147 -8.71 0.19 -2.28
C ALA A 147 -9.95 0.54 -1.44
N LYS A 148 -10.62 1.65 -1.74
CA LYS A 148 -11.87 2.06 -1.08
C LYS A 148 -12.97 1.01 -1.17
N ARG A 149 -13.16 0.40 -2.35
CA ARG A 149 -14.14 -0.68 -2.53
C ARG A 149 -13.78 -1.87 -1.66
N LEU A 150 -12.52 -2.29 -1.63
CA LEU A 150 -12.06 -3.40 -0.79
C LEU A 150 -12.30 -3.11 0.70
N SER A 151 -12.03 -1.88 1.16
CA SER A 151 -12.23 -1.49 2.57
C SER A 151 -13.69 -1.45 3.02
N THR A 152 -14.65 -1.40 2.11
CA THR A 152 -16.09 -1.31 2.40
C THR A 152 -16.85 -2.62 2.16
N SER A 153 -16.28 -3.53 1.37
CA SER A 153 -16.96 -4.77 0.94
C SER A 153 -16.94 -5.88 2.00
N GLY A 154 -16.06 -5.81 3.00
CA GLY A 154 -15.95 -6.83 4.07
C GLY A 154 -15.63 -8.25 3.59
N GLN A 155 -15.29 -8.43 2.31
CA GLN A 155 -15.22 -9.74 1.67
C GLN A 155 -13.77 -10.21 1.57
N PRO A 156 -13.44 -11.39 2.13
CA PRO A 156 -12.09 -11.95 1.99
C PRO A 156 -11.83 -12.29 0.51
N PRO A 157 -10.59 -12.15 0.01
CA PRO A 157 -10.29 -12.39 -1.38
C PRO A 157 -10.38 -13.88 -1.71
N VAL A 158 -10.81 -14.18 -2.94
CA VAL A 158 -10.74 -15.52 -3.50
C VAL A 158 -9.28 -15.79 -3.89
N ILE A 159 -8.61 -16.67 -3.14
CA ILE A 159 -7.27 -17.15 -3.50
C ILE A 159 -7.48 -18.35 -4.42
N GLY A 160 -7.06 -18.24 -5.69
CA GLY A 160 -6.85 -19.43 -6.51
C GLY A 160 -5.69 -20.21 -5.90
N VAL A 161 -5.97 -21.37 -5.30
CA VAL A 161 -4.92 -22.29 -4.88
C VAL A 161 -4.21 -22.79 -6.12
N HIS A 162 -2.99 -22.33 -6.34
CA HIS A 162 -2.05 -23.02 -7.22
C HIS A 162 -1.48 -24.20 -6.43
N GLU A 163 -1.92 -25.42 -6.78
CA GLU A 163 -1.11 -26.61 -6.48
C GLU A 163 0.19 -26.55 -7.31
N PRO A 164 1.32 -26.97 -6.72
CA PRO A 164 2.65 -26.84 -7.31
C PRO A 164 2.85 -27.64 -8.60
#